data_AF-A0A7V2WQI8-F1
#
_entry.id   AF-A0A7V2WQI8-F1
#
_cell.length_a   1.000
_cell.length_b   1.000
_cell.length_c   1.000
_cell.angle_alpha   90.00
_cell.angle_beta   90.00
_cell.angle_gamma   90.00
#
_symmetry.space_group_name_H-M   'P 1'
#
loop_
_entity.id
_entity.type
_entity.pdbx_description
1 polymer ?
#
loop_
_entity_poly.entity_id
_entity_poly.type
_entity_poly.pdbx_seq_one_letter_code
_entity_poly.pdbx_strand_id
1 'polypeptide(L)'
;MLFIKFFLFISFLPFSLSLLAQSWQFNGVSLQSENNNFVLQAESIATPFMQESISNINYRCKNSSQIYPVHRCKNGLISFTYNDTNYHGKFSGWFDLAKTSWDVVISNDSGNLLLHSNSKNRNSVKLSLQDIDLSEFPSSILAGLAIDPNASSAKLSTDVTLDFTDLLDINADYRLQELSWESEDGSLVFADSQLQGHLAMQQTSSGYQLNVKTDIAKGEGLFKDIYIDFSENPTLINTAITLDNNFNPEKTTVVLSSGKDINIAVDIPDLMASDLTIHFNIDDLSKLYTGFLKSYLEILG
;
A
#
# COMPACT_ATOMS: atom_id res chain seq x y z
N MET A 1 -12.49 -0.64 5.96
CA MET A 1 -11.35 -1.25 6.68
C MET A 1 -10.32 -1.89 5.75
N LEU A 2 -10.75 -2.56 4.66
CA LEU A 2 -9.91 -3.09 3.57
C LEU A 2 -8.73 -2.18 3.14
N PHE A 3 -9.03 -0.93 2.80
CA PHE A 3 -8.07 0.06 2.31
C PHE A 3 -7.12 0.56 3.39
N ILE A 4 -7.66 0.78 4.60
CA ILE A 4 -6.88 1.20 5.77
C ILE A 4 -5.87 0.12 6.16
N LYS A 5 -6.25 -1.16 6.11
CA LYS A 5 -5.34 -2.28 6.37
C LYS A 5 -4.30 -2.46 5.26
N PHE A 6 -4.66 -2.20 4.00
CA PHE A 6 -3.73 -2.25 2.85
C PHE A 6 -2.65 -1.19 2.99
N PHE A 7 -3.04 0.02 3.34
CA PHE A 7 -2.10 1.11 3.52
C PHE A 7 -1.38 1.09 4.85
N LEU A 8 -1.99 0.55 5.91
CA LEU A 8 -1.26 0.21 7.14
C LEU A 8 -0.17 -0.82 6.84
N PHE A 9 -0.44 -1.81 6.00
CA PHE A 9 0.57 -2.78 5.58
C PHE A 9 1.66 -2.16 4.67
N ILE A 10 1.29 -1.33 3.69
CA ILE A 10 2.27 -0.54 2.91
C ILE A 10 3.06 0.40 3.81
N SER A 11 2.47 0.86 4.92
CA SER A 11 3.16 1.61 5.96
C SER A 11 4.01 0.75 6.89
N PHE A 12 3.77 -0.56 6.96
CA PHE A 12 4.64 -1.53 7.61
C PHE A 12 5.94 -1.79 6.85
N LEU A 13 5.97 -1.63 5.52
CA LEU A 13 7.20 -1.69 4.73
C LEU A 13 8.27 -0.62 5.12
N PRO A 14 7.89 0.61 5.50
CA PRO A 14 8.81 1.60 6.06
C PRO A 14 8.92 1.66 7.58
N PHE A 15 8.25 0.78 8.36
CA PHE A 15 8.12 0.91 9.83
C PHE A 15 9.38 0.67 10.66
N SER A 16 10.54 0.88 10.06
CA SER A 16 11.80 0.69 10.72
C SER A 16 12.86 1.72 10.34
N LEU A 17 12.44 2.87 9.77
CA LEU A 17 13.36 3.89 9.25
C LEU A 17 13.55 5.12 10.16
N SER A 18 13.03 5.13 11.39
CA SER A 18 13.29 6.23 12.32
C SER A 18 14.62 6.06 13.08
N LEU A 19 15.58 6.90 12.68
CA LEU A 19 16.50 7.65 13.55
C LEU A 19 17.51 6.85 14.41
N LEU A 20 18.47 6.26 13.72
CA LEU A 20 19.92 6.47 13.86
C LEU A 20 20.52 5.92 12.55
N ALA A 21 21.66 6.41 12.08
CA ALA A 21 22.41 5.75 11.01
C ALA A 21 22.92 4.40 11.54
N GLN A 22 22.03 3.41 11.67
CA GLN A 22 22.35 2.10 12.21
C GLN A 22 22.92 1.25 11.08
N SER A 23 24.08 0.66 11.33
CA SER A 23 24.84 -0.06 10.32
C SER A 23 24.06 -1.27 9.82
N TRP A 24 23.77 -1.29 8.52
CA TRP A 24 23.31 -2.51 7.85
C TRP A 24 24.43 -3.55 7.95
N GLN A 25 24.09 -4.77 8.36
CA GLN A 25 25.04 -5.86 8.47
C GLN A 25 24.95 -6.73 7.22
N PHE A 26 26.03 -6.74 6.44
CA PHE A 26 26.15 -7.57 5.24
C PHE A 26 27.05 -8.77 5.55
N ASN A 27 26.56 -9.98 5.27
CA ASN A 27 27.32 -11.21 5.42
C ASN A 27 27.57 -11.88 4.06
N GLY A 28 28.73 -12.51 3.92
CA GLY A 28 29.07 -13.31 2.74
C GLY A 28 29.08 -12.53 1.41
N VAL A 29 29.53 -11.28 1.42
CA VAL A 29 29.55 -10.45 0.21
C VAL A 29 30.67 -10.92 -0.73
N SER A 30 30.29 -11.29 -1.96
CA SER A 30 31.23 -11.62 -3.04
C SER A 30 30.98 -10.71 -4.26
N LEU A 31 32.07 -10.26 -4.87
CA LEU A 31 32.06 -9.41 -6.05
C LEU A 31 32.90 -10.07 -7.13
N GLN A 32 32.31 -10.28 -8.30
CA GLN A 32 32.99 -10.86 -9.45
C GLN A 32 32.77 -9.97 -10.67
N SER A 33 33.84 -9.75 -11.44
CA SER A 33 33.79 -9.00 -12.69
C SER A 33 34.55 -9.79 -13.74
N GLU A 34 33.81 -10.46 -14.63
CA GLU A 34 34.38 -11.29 -15.69
C GLU A 34 33.56 -11.15 -16.98
N ASN A 35 34.24 -11.08 -18.13
CA ASN A 35 33.61 -11.08 -19.45
C ASN A 35 32.50 -10.02 -19.61
N ASN A 36 32.77 -8.78 -19.17
CA ASN A 36 31.80 -7.68 -19.14
C ASN A 36 30.52 -7.97 -18.34
N ASN A 37 30.56 -8.92 -17.42
CA ASN A 37 29.49 -9.15 -16.45
C ASN A 37 29.99 -8.76 -15.07
N PHE A 38 29.15 -8.03 -14.35
CA PHE A 38 29.33 -7.79 -12.93
C PHE A 38 28.33 -8.65 -12.17
N VAL A 39 28.82 -9.37 -11.17
CA VAL A 39 28.02 -10.19 -10.27
C VAL A 39 28.32 -9.76 -8.83
N LEU A 40 27.27 -9.44 -8.08
CA LEU A 40 27.31 -9.24 -6.64
C LEU A 40 26.47 -10.32 -6.00
N GLN A 41 27.03 -10.99 -5.00
CA GLN A 41 26.29 -11.91 -4.16
C GLN A 41 26.45 -11.49 -2.70
N ALA A 42 25.40 -11.65 -1.90
CA ALA A 42 25.47 -11.52 -0.45
C ALA A 42 24.60 -12.62 0.18
N GLU A 43 25.14 -13.28 1.19
CA GLU A 43 24.44 -14.35 1.90
C GLU A 43 23.25 -13.79 2.68
N SER A 44 23.46 -12.69 3.41
CA SER A 44 22.39 -11.99 4.11
C SER A 44 22.64 -10.51 4.32
N ILE A 45 21.55 -9.75 4.37
CA ILE A 45 21.48 -8.39 4.89
C ILE A 45 20.55 -8.43 6.10
N ALA A 46 21.09 -8.05 7.25
CA ALA A 46 20.31 -7.84 8.46
C ALA A 46 20.24 -6.35 8.77
N THR A 47 19.04 -5.90 9.14
CA THR A 47 18.80 -4.55 9.67
C THR A 47 18.18 -4.68 11.07
N PRO A 48 18.37 -3.70 11.98
CA PRO A 48 17.86 -3.71 13.37
C PRO A 48 16.32 -3.69 13.52
N PHE A 49 15.62 -3.92 12.44
CA PHE A 49 14.47 -3.15 12.01
C PHE A 49 13.52 -4.04 11.21
N MET A 50 14.11 -4.99 10.47
CA MET A 50 13.42 -6.18 10.01
C MET A 50 13.58 -7.28 11.06
N GLN A 51 12.47 -7.95 11.39
CA GLN A 51 12.51 -9.14 12.25
C GLN A 51 13.28 -10.30 11.57
N GLU A 52 13.33 -10.29 10.23
CA GLU A 52 13.98 -11.31 9.42
C GLU A 52 15.02 -10.69 8.47
N SER A 53 16.12 -11.41 8.26
CA SER A 53 17.16 -11.00 7.31
C SER A 53 16.73 -11.29 5.87
N ILE A 54 17.08 -10.38 4.95
CA ILE A 54 17.05 -10.68 3.51
C ILE A 54 18.22 -11.61 3.21
N SER A 55 18.00 -12.73 2.52
CA SER A 55 19.03 -13.73 2.23
C SER A 55 19.16 -14.03 0.74
N ASN A 56 20.22 -14.77 0.37
CA ASN A 56 20.46 -15.25 -1.00
C ASN A 56 20.41 -14.13 -2.06
N ILE A 57 21.00 -12.99 -1.75
CA ILE A 57 20.95 -11.82 -2.62
C ILE A 57 21.93 -12.05 -3.77
N ASN A 58 21.41 -11.97 -5.00
CA ASN A 58 22.19 -12.15 -6.20
C ASN A 58 21.82 -11.05 -7.19
N TYR A 59 22.80 -10.24 -7.56
CA TYR A 59 22.68 -9.20 -8.57
C TYR A 59 23.65 -9.49 -9.72
N ARG A 60 23.14 -9.41 -10.94
CA ARG A 60 23.93 -9.59 -12.17
C ARG A 60 23.64 -8.48 -13.16
N CYS A 61 24.68 -7.75 -13.53
CA CYS A 61 24.62 -6.77 -14.62
C CYS A 61 25.44 -7.23 -15.82
N LYS A 62 24.79 -7.37 -16.98
CA LYS A 62 25.49 -7.59 -18.26
C LYS A 62 26.01 -6.26 -18.80
N ASN A 63 27.12 -6.30 -19.52
CA ASN A 63 27.78 -5.14 -20.12
C ASN A 63 28.21 -4.06 -19.12
N SER A 64 28.50 -4.46 -17.88
CA SER A 64 29.11 -3.61 -16.86
C SER A 64 30.27 -4.36 -16.22
N SER A 65 31.47 -3.77 -16.27
CA SER A 65 32.69 -4.32 -15.66
C SER A 65 33.20 -3.49 -14.47
N GLN A 66 32.63 -2.30 -14.26
CA GLN A 66 33.12 -1.31 -13.30
C GLN A 66 32.10 -1.04 -12.18
N ILE A 67 32.57 -1.10 -10.93
CA ILE A 67 31.79 -0.74 -9.73
C ILE A 67 32.16 0.68 -9.28
N TYR A 68 33.45 1.02 -9.35
CA TYR A 68 34.01 2.27 -8.86
C TYR A 68 34.69 3.06 -10.00
N PRO A 69 34.53 4.40 -10.08
CA PRO A 69 33.74 5.23 -9.16
C PRO A 69 32.25 5.23 -9.49
N VAL A 70 31.88 4.89 -10.73
CA VAL A 70 30.50 4.87 -11.18
C VAL A 70 30.16 3.50 -11.75
N HIS A 71 29.11 2.89 -11.21
CA HIS A 71 28.47 1.73 -11.80
C HIS A 71 27.24 2.18 -12.58
N ARG A 72 27.03 1.63 -13.77
CA ARG A 72 25.81 1.83 -14.56
C ARG A 72 25.31 0.48 -15.02
N CYS A 73 24.03 0.24 -14.82
CA CYS A 73 23.40 -0.97 -15.29
C CYS A 73 22.07 -0.66 -15.95
N LYS A 74 21.79 -1.34 -17.05
CA LYS A 74 20.48 -1.34 -17.70
C LYS A 74 20.03 -2.79 -17.80
N ASN A 75 18.84 -3.10 -17.27
CA ASN A 75 18.27 -4.45 -17.25
C ASN A 75 19.18 -5.49 -16.55
N GLY A 76 19.80 -5.09 -15.44
CA GLY A 76 20.41 -6.05 -14.52
C GLY A 76 19.35 -6.96 -13.90
N LEU A 77 19.74 -8.15 -13.48
CA LEU A 77 18.87 -9.08 -12.77
C LEU A 77 19.19 -9.01 -11.29
N ILE A 78 18.17 -8.93 -10.45
CA ILE A 78 18.31 -9.01 -9.00
C ILE A 78 17.37 -10.08 -8.46
N SER A 79 17.83 -10.87 -7.51
CA SER A 79 17.00 -11.81 -6.76
C SER A 79 17.41 -11.86 -5.31
N PHE A 80 16.47 -12.14 -4.44
CA PHE A 80 16.69 -12.32 -3.00
C PHE A 80 15.57 -13.15 -2.39
N THR A 81 15.80 -13.68 -1.20
CA THR A 81 14.79 -14.38 -0.39
C THR A 81 14.41 -13.52 0.81
N TYR A 82 13.12 -13.36 1.07
CA TYR A 82 12.60 -12.69 2.26
C TYR A 82 11.34 -13.42 2.74
N ASN A 83 11.28 -13.77 4.02
CA ASN A 83 10.20 -14.56 4.62
C ASN A 83 9.84 -15.81 3.80
N ASP A 84 10.87 -16.64 3.56
CA ASP A 84 10.83 -17.87 2.74
C ASP A 84 10.33 -17.70 1.29
N THR A 85 10.13 -16.45 0.85
CA THR A 85 9.63 -16.12 -0.49
C THR A 85 10.78 -15.63 -1.36
N ASN A 86 10.92 -16.19 -2.55
CA ASN A 86 11.92 -15.76 -3.52
C ASN A 86 11.37 -14.63 -4.39
N TYR A 87 12.10 -13.52 -4.40
CA TYR A 87 11.79 -12.35 -5.21
C TYR A 87 12.80 -12.26 -6.35
N HIS A 88 12.29 -11.93 -7.53
CA HIS A 88 13.09 -11.72 -8.74
C HIS A 88 12.65 -10.43 -9.41
N GLY A 89 13.62 -9.71 -9.97
CA GLY A 89 13.34 -8.45 -10.63
C GLY A 89 14.46 -7.96 -11.52
N LYS A 90 14.18 -6.83 -12.17
CA LYS A 90 15.08 -6.10 -13.05
C LYS A 90 15.56 -4.83 -12.36
N PHE A 91 16.87 -4.64 -12.34
CA PHE A 91 17.54 -3.44 -11.87
C PHE A 91 17.95 -2.58 -13.07
N SER A 92 17.63 -1.29 -13.05
CA SER A 92 18.15 -0.30 -14.00
C SER A 92 18.51 0.97 -13.26
N GLY A 93 19.71 1.49 -13.48
CA GLY A 93 20.15 2.68 -12.78
C GLY A 93 21.66 2.86 -12.75
N TRP A 94 22.09 3.79 -11.91
CA TRP A 94 23.49 4.08 -11.68
C TRP A 94 23.76 4.50 -10.24
N PHE A 95 24.98 4.28 -9.79
CA PHE A 95 25.50 4.78 -8.53
C PHE A 95 26.93 5.30 -8.72
N ASP A 96 27.17 6.52 -8.25
CA ASP A 96 28.46 7.20 -8.21
C ASP A 96 28.90 7.26 -6.75
N LEU A 97 29.83 6.36 -6.40
CA LEU A 97 30.38 6.20 -5.06
C LEU A 97 31.31 7.36 -4.68
N ALA A 98 31.90 8.05 -5.66
CA ALA A 98 32.76 9.21 -5.41
C ALA A 98 31.93 10.45 -5.02
N LYS A 99 30.74 10.61 -5.60
CA LYS A 99 29.83 11.73 -5.33
C LYS A 99 28.71 11.40 -4.35
N THR A 100 28.58 10.17 -3.88
CA THR A 100 27.45 9.70 -3.06
C THR A 100 26.10 9.97 -3.72
N SER A 101 26.02 9.75 -5.04
CA SER A 101 24.81 10.00 -5.83
C SER A 101 24.36 8.74 -6.55
N TRP A 102 23.06 8.56 -6.67
CA TRP A 102 22.45 7.40 -7.29
C TRP A 102 21.10 7.74 -7.91
N ASP A 103 20.66 6.87 -8.80
CA ASP A 103 19.31 6.82 -9.38
C ASP A 103 19.06 5.35 -9.77
N VAL A 104 18.18 4.67 -9.05
CA VAL A 104 17.98 3.22 -9.16
C VAL A 104 16.49 2.89 -9.25
N VAL A 105 16.16 2.06 -10.23
CA VAL A 105 14.83 1.50 -10.43
C VAL A 105 14.95 -0.02 -10.34
N ILE A 106 14.20 -0.61 -9.42
CA ILE A 106 13.97 -2.05 -9.36
C ILE A 106 12.56 -2.31 -9.84
N SER A 107 12.35 -3.32 -10.68
CA SER A 107 11.02 -3.71 -11.14
C SER A 107 10.84 -5.21 -11.10
N ASN A 108 9.59 -5.68 -11.04
CA ASN A 108 9.31 -7.10 -11.27
C ASN A 108 9.51 -7.44 -12.77
N ASP A 109 9.33 -8.72 -13.13
CA ASP A 109 9.56 -9.17 -14.50
C ASP A 109 8.59 -8.57 -15.52
N SER A 110 7.33 -8.34 -15.12
CA SER A 110 6.31 -7.69 -15.97
C SER A 110 6.52 -6.18 -16.10
N GLY A 111 7.27 -5.55 -15.19
CA GLY A 111 7.47 -4.10 -15.16
C GLY A 111 6.32 -3.33 -14.51
N ASN A 112 5.33 -4.04 -13.96
CA ASN A 112 4.13 -3.45 -13.37
C ASN A 112 4.35 -3.03 -11.91
N LEU A 113 5.36 -3.57 -11.23
CA LEU A 113 5.82 -3.09 -9.92
C LEU A 113 7.17 -2.41 -10.12
N LEU A 114 7.30 -1.16 -9.70
CA LEU A 114 8.52 -0.36 -9.78
C LEU A 114 8.85 0.27 -8.43
N LEU A 115 10.08 0.08 -7.97
CA LEU A 115 10.66 0.77 -6.82
C LEU A 115 11.72 1.74 -7.34
N HIS A 116 11.54 3.03 -7.09
CA HIS A 116 12.48 4.09 -7.50
C HIS A 116 13.08 4.79 -6.29
N SER A 117 14.41 4.86 -6.25
CA SER A 117 15.15 5.65 -5.27
C SER A 117 16.22 6.48 -5.98
N ASN A 118 16.37 7.74 -5.56
CA ASN A 118 17.40 8.61 -6.12
C ASN A 118 18.00 9.54 -5.07
N SER A 119 19.21 9.98 -5.34
CA SER A 119 20.00 10.84 -4.45
C SER A 119 19.54 12.28 -4.33
N LYS A 120 18.60 12.76 -5.17
CA LYS A 120 18.00 14.09 -5.01
C LYS A 120 16.99 14.08 -3.87
N ASN A 121 16.29 12.96 -3.68
CA ASN A 121 15.33 12.77 -2.60
C ASN A 121 15.80 11.60 -1.71
N ARG A 122 16.94 11.79 -1.03
CA ARG A 122 17.67 10.73 -0.31
C ARG A 122 16.85 10.01 0.76
N ASN A 123 15.90 10.72 1.35
CA ASN A 123 15.03 10.20 2.39
C ASN A 123 13.70 9.71 1.84
N SER A 124 13.56 9.50 0.52
CA SER A 124 12.31 9.03 -0.06
C SER A 124 12.52 7.83 -0.96
N VAL A 125 11.50 6.99 -0.98
CA VAL A 125 11.38 5.87 -1.90
C VAL A 125 10.00 5.93 -2.55
N LYS A 126 9.96 5.76 -3.87
CA LYS A 126 8.70 5.67 -4.62
C LYS A 126 8.43 4.23 -5.00
N LEU A 127 7.21 3.78 -4.77
CA LEU A 127 6.69 2.50 -5.23
C LEU A 127 5.54 2.79 -6.19
N SER A 128 5.66 2.33 -7.43
CA SER A 128 4.61 2.45 -8.44
C SER A 128 4.12 1.06 -8.81
N LEU A 129 2.81 0.86 -8.73
CA LEU A 129 2.10 -0.33 -9.19
C LEU A 129 1.23 0.08 -10.39
N GLN A 130 1.28 -0.68 -11.47
CA GLN A 130 0.52 -0.43 -12.69
C GLN A 130 -0.32 -1.65 -13.06
N ASP A 131 -1.62 -1.53 -12.82
CA ASP A 131 -2.65 -2.53 -13.14
C ASP A 131 -2.27 -3.94 -12.68
N ILE A 132 -1.73 -4.05 -11.46
CA ILE A 132 -1.40 -5.33 -10.82
C ILE A 132 -2.71 -5.99 -10.36
N ASP A 133 -2.90 -7.25 -10.74
CA ASP A 133 -4.02 -8.04 -10.26
C ASP A 133 -3.89 -8.27 -8.75
N LEU A 134 -4.95 -8.06 -7.98
CA LEU A 134 -4.92 -8.29 -6.53
C LEU A 134 -4.50 -9.73 -6.19
N SER A 135 -4.77 -10.70 -7.05
CA SER A 135 -4.33 -12.09 -6.87
C SER A 135 -2.81 -12.29 -6.94
N GLU A 136 -2.05 -11.33 -7.49
CA GLU A 136 -0.57 -11.37 -7.49
C GLU A 136 0.03 -11.00 -6.12
N PHE A 137 -0.76 -10.42 -5.21
CA PHE A 137 -0.29 -10.10 -3.87
C PHE A 137 -0.19 -11.37 -3.01
N PRO A 138 0.86 -11.49 -2.16
CA PRO A 138 0.96 -12.57 -1.19
C PRO A 138 -0.33 -12.73 -0.37
N SER A 139 -0.75 -13.97 -0.16
CA SER A 139 -1.98 -14.28 0.58
C SER A 139 -1.95 -13.76 2.02
N SER A 140 -0.78 -13.61 2.64
CA SER A 140 -0.62 -12.97 3.95
C SER A 140 -1.03 -11.51 3.94
N ILE A 141 -0.75 -10.79 2.85
CA ILE A 141 -1.19 -9.41 2.65
C ILE A 141 -2.71 -9.40 2.53
N LEU A 142 -3.26 -10.20 1.61
CA LEU A 142 -4.70 -10.24 1.32
C LEU A 142 -5.56 -10.73 2.49
N ALA A 143 -5.08 -11.73 3.24
CA ALA A 143 -5.72 -12.22 4.46
C ALA A 143 -5.79 -11.12 5.53
N GLY A 144 -4.75 -10.29 5.64
CA GLY A 144 -4.78 -9.10 6.48
C GLY A 144 -5.88 -8.10 6.08
N LEU A 145 -6.28 -8.10 4.80
CA LEU A 145 -7.33 -7.23 4.26
C LEU A 145 -8.74 -7.82 4.36
N ALA A 146 -8.88 -9.07 4.78
CA ALA A 146 -10.13 -9.83 4.65
C ALA A 146 -10.67 -9.83 3.21
N ILE A 147 -9.76 -9.85 2.23
CA ILE A 147 -10.09 -10.08 0.82
C ILE A 147 -9.80 -11.55 0.53
N ASP A 148 -10.80 -12.32 0.11
CA ASP A 148 -10.52 -13.60 -0.53
C ASP A 148 -9.99 -13.34 -1.95
N PRO A 149 -8.73 -13.69 -2.26
CA PRO A 149 -8.18 -13.55 -3.61
C PRO A 149 -8.97 -14.31 -4.68
N ASN A 150 -9.73 -15.33 -4.31
CA ASN A 150 -10.53 -16.11 -5.25
C ASN A 150 -11.94 -15.53 -5.47
N ALA A 151 -12.42 -14.71 -4.53
CA ALA A 151 -13.73 -14.06 -4.58
C ALA A 151 -13.64 -12.58 -4.97
N SER A 152 -12.45 -12.10 -5.32
CA SER A 152 -12.24 -10.73 -5.78
C SER A 152 -11.45 -10.69 -7.08
N SER A 153 -11.95 -9.89 -8.01
CA SER A 153 -11.15 -9.41 -9.15
C SER A 153 -10.93 -7.93 -8.95
N ALA A 154 -9.70 -7.45 -9.04
CA ALA A 154 -9.44 -6.04 -9.28
C ALA A 154 -8.02 -5.84 -9.80
N LYS A 155 -7.85 -4.79 -10.60
CA LYS A 155 -6.53 -4.28 -10.98
C LYS A 155 -6.21 -3.05 -10.17
N LEU A 156 -5.10 -3.08 -9.45
CA LEU A 156 -4.58 -1.97 -8.67
C LEU A 156 -3.49 -1.22 -9.43
N SER A 157 -3.73 0.07 -9.61
CA SER A 157 -2.70 1.05 -9.95
C SER A 157 -2.50 1.99 -8.77
N THR A 158 -1.25 2.23 -8.36
CA THR A 158 -0.95 3.22 -7.31
C THR A 158 0.46 3.76 -7.42
N ASP A 159 0.63 5.02 -7.06
CA ASP A 159 1.95 5.66 -6.88
C ASP A 159 2.09 6.05 -5.42
N VAL A 160 2.87 5.27 -4.67
CA VAL A 160 3.17 5.48 -3.25
C VAL A 160 4.51 6.18 -3.14
N THR A 161 4.57 7.30 -2.42
CA THR A 161 5.81 7.92 -1.97
C THR A 161 5.93 7.74 -0.46
N LEU A 162 7.04 7.13 -0.04
CA LEU A 162 7.45 7.00 1.35
C LEU A 162 8.54 8.04 1.60
N ASP A 163 8.32 8.99 2.50
CA ASP A 163 9.30 9.98 2.95
C ASP A 163 9.68 9.70 4.42
N PHE A 164 10.97 9.72 4.69
CA PHE A 164 11.59 9.41 5.98
C PHE A 164 12.25 10.65 6.60
N THR A 165 11.92 11.85 6.12
CA THR A 165 12.47 13.10 6.64
C THR A 165 11.88 13.37 8.02
N ASP A 166 12.66 13.05 9.05
CA ASP A 166 12.38 13.16 10.49
C ASP A 166 11.23 12.26 11.01
N LEU A 167 10.14 12.12 10.26
CA LEU A 167 8.97 11.30 10.54
C LEU A 167 8.50 10.62 9.25
N LEU A 168 7.89 9.45 9.38
CA LEU A 168 7.33 8.73 8.24
C LEU A 168 6.13 9.49 7.66
N ASP A 169 6.19 9.81 6.37
CA ASP A 169 5.05 10.32 5.59
C ASP A 169 4.83 9.43 4.36
N ILE A 170 3.58 9.01 4.17
CA ILE A 170 3.16 8.13 3.09
C ILE A 170 2.07 8.84 2.33
N ASN A 171 2.30 9.08 1.05
CA ASN A 171 1.30 9.64 0.16
C ASN A 171 1.11 8.71 -1.03
N ALA A 172 -0.13 8.34 -1.30
CA ALA A 172 -0.47 7.39 -2.34
C ALA A 172 -1.76 7.76 -3.06
N ASP A 173 -1.67 7.96 -4.37
CA ASP A 173 -2.85 7.93 -5.23
C ASP A 173 -3.09 6.49 -5.67
N TYR A 174 -4.34 6.04 -5.66
CA TYR A 174 -4.68 4.69 -6.09
C TYR A 174 -5.91 4.67 -6.98
N ARG A 175 -5.98 3.62 -7.79
CA ARG A 175 -7.12 3.27 -8.64
C ARG A 175 -7.29 1.77 -8.63
N LEU A 176 -8.46 1.31 -8.21
CA LEU A 176 -8.95 -0.04 -8.42
C LEU A 176 -9.95 -0.05 -9.55
N GLN A 177 -9.72 -0.93 -10.51
CA GLN A 177 -10.61 -1.13 -11.64
C GLN A 177 -11.18 -2.54 -11.61
N GLU A 178 -12.39 -2.68 -12.14
CA GLU A 178 -13.07 -3.96 -12.28
C GLU A 178 -13.23 -4.67 -10.93
N LEU A 179 -13.43 -3.89 -9.85
CA LEU A 179 -13.61 -4.44 -8.51
C LEU A 179 -14.95 -5.14 -8.42
N SER A 180 -14.88 -6.46 -8.37
CA SER A 180 -15.99 -7.32 -7.98
C SER A 180 -15.60 -8.00 -6.69
N TRP A 181 -16.42 -7.87 -5.65
CA TRP A 181 -16.17 -8.43 -4.33
C TRP A 181 -17.49 -8.67 -3.62
N GLU A 182 -17.60 -9.82 -2.96
CA GLU A 182 -18.72 -10.17 -2.11
C GLU A 182 -18.20 -10.48 -0.71
N SER A 183 -18.87 -9.95 0.33
CA SER A 183 -18.57 -10.31 1.71
C SER A 183 -18.90 -11.77 1.98
N GLU A 184 -18.24 -12.39 2.97
CA GLU A 184 -18.47 -13.81 3.29
C GLU A 184 -19.93 -14.14 3.64
N ASP A 185 -20.66 -13.17 4.22
CA ASP A 185 -22.06 -13.31 4.59
C ASP A 185 -23.03 -12.89 3.47
N GLY A 186 -22.52 -12.48 2.30
CA GLY A 186 -23.29 -12.00 1.16
C GLY A 186 -24.06 -10.70 1.43
N SER A 187 -23.86 -10.06 2.58
CA SER A 187 -24.56 -8.82 2.93
C SER A 187 -24.07 -7.65 2.09
N LEU A 188 -22.91 -7.76 1.44
CA LEU A 188 -22.30 -6.70 0.67
C LEU A 188 -21.73 -7.26 -0.61
N VAL A 189 -22.17 -6.69 -1.72
CA VAL A 189 -21.66 -7.02 -3.04
C VAL A 189 -21.26 -5.72 -3.70
N PHE A 190 -20.04 -5.67 -4.20
CA PHE A 190 -19.61 -4.70 -5.20
C PHE A 190 -19.44 -5.47 -6.50
N ALA A 191 -20.02 -4.95 -7.58
CA ALA A 191 -19.87 -5.51 -8.91
C ALA A 191 -19.33 -4.43 -9.85
N ASP A 192 -18.29 -4.80 -10.60
CA ASP A 192 -17.66 -3.99 -11.65
C ASP A 192 -17.37 -2.53 -11.22
N SER A 193 -16.99 -2.36 -9.95
CA SER A 193 -16.82 -1.06 -9.33
C SER A 193 -15.46 -0.45 -9.68
N GLN A 194 -15.48 0.86 -9.93
CA GLN A 194 -14.26 1.64 -10.11
C GLN A 194 -14.07 2.57 -8.92
N LEU A 195 -13.01 2.32 -8.17
CA LEU A 195 -12.64 3.12 -7.00
C LEU A 195 -11.36 3.87 -7.33
N GLN A 196 -11.33 5.15 -7.02
CA GLN A 196 -10.12 5.95 -7.12
C GLN A 196 -9.98 6.80 -5.87
N GLY A 197 -8.77 7.10 -5.46
CA GLY A 197 -8.60 7.82 -4.23
C GLY A 197 -7.19 8.25 -3.94
N HIS A 198 -7.10 8.95 -2.82
CA HIS A 198 -5.86 9.41 -2.24
C HIS A 198 -5.76 8.89 -0.81
N LEU A 199 -4.57 8.45 -0.43
CA LEU A 199 -4.22 8.14 0.93
C LEU A 199 -3.02 8.98 1.35
N ALA A 200 -3.13 9.59 2.53
CA ALA A 200 -2.02 10.17 3.25
C ALA A 200 -1.90 9.51 4.64
N MET A 201 -0.71 9.08 5.04
CA MET A 201 -0.42 8.66 6.40
C MET A 201 0.81 9.38 6.92
N GLN A 202 0.67 10.04 8.07
CA GLN A 202 1.76 10.78 8.69
C GLN A 202 2.02 10.27 10.10
N GLN A 203 3.28 10.05 10.43
CA GLN A 203 3.73 9.83 11.80
C GLN A 203 3.78 11.17 12.55
N THR A 204 3.31 11.15 13.79
CA THR A 204 3.27 12.29 14.72
C THR A 204 4.00 11.91 16.00
N SER A 205 4.15 12.85 16.94
CA SER A 205 4.75 12.56 18.25
C SER A 205 3.95 11.59 19.11
N SER A 206 2.64 11.45 18.86
CA SER A 206 1.73 10.62 19.65
C SER A 206 1.35 9.30 18.97
N GLY A 207 1.72 9.10 17.71
CA GLY A 207 1.31 7.95 16.91
C GLY A 207 1.18 8.30 15.43
N TYR A 208 0.09 7.92 14.77
CA TYR A 208 -0.11 8.08 13.33
C TYR A 208 -1.45 8.71 13.00
N GLN A 209 -1.49 9.46 11.91
CA GLN A 209 -2.72 9.99 11.32
C GLN A 209 -2.84 9.48 9.90
N LEU A 210 -3.94 8.80 9.61
CA LEU A 210 -4.27 8.22 8.33
C LEU A 210 -5.49 8.94 7.75
N ASN A 211 -5.37 9.50 6.56
CA ASN A 211 -6.46 10.11 5.82
C ASN A 211 -6.65 9.36 4.50
N VAL A 212 -7.85 8.85 4.26
CA VAL A 212 -8.24 8.17 3.02
C VAL A 212 -9.37 8.96 2.40
N LYS A 213 -9.24 9.30 1.13
CA LYS A 213 -10.33 9.83 0.31
C LYS A 213 -10.57 8.88 -0.84
N THR A 214 -11.79 8.36 -0.95
CA THR A 214 -12.21 7.43 -1.99
C THR A 214 -13.39 8.00 -2.74
N ASP A 215 -13.32 7.96 -4.06
CA ASP A 215 -14.39 8.28 -5.00
C ASP A 215 -14.81 6.99 -5.71
N ILE A 216 -16.12 6.73 -5.68
CA ILE A 216 -16.77 5.62 -6.38
C ILE A 216 -17.69 6.25 -7.43
N ALA A 217 -17.21 6.26 -8.67
CA ALA A 217 -17.87 6.94 -9.78
C ALA A 217 -18.67 5.99 -10.70
N LYS A 218 -18.44 4.68 -10.58
CA LYS A 218 -19.04 3.64 -11.44
C LYS A 218 -19.12 2.30 -10.73
N GLY A 219 -20.03 1.47 -11.22
CA GLY A 219 -20.30 0.11 -10.77
C GLY A 219 -21.58 0.02 -9.97
N GLU A 220 -21.81 -1.16 -9.41
CA GLU A 220 -23.01 -1.47 -8.64
C GLU A 220 -22.61 -1.93 -7.24
N GLY A 221 -23.39 -1.50 -6.26
CA GLY A 221 -23.27 -1.96 -4.88
C GLY A 221 -24.60 -2.48 -4.37
N LEU A 222 -24.60 -3.69 -3.81
CA LEU A 222 -25.72 -4.25 -3.07
C LEU A 222 -25.33 -4.34 -1.60
N PHE A 223 -26.05 -3.60 -0.75
CA PHE A 223 -25.85 -3.55 0.69
C PHE A 223 -27.10 -4.09 1.38
N LYS A 224 -27.11 -5.40 1.65
CA LYS A 224 -28.29 -6.21 1.96
C LYS A 224 -29.33 -6.06 0.86
N ASP A 225 -30.44 -5.39 1.17
CA ASP A 225 -31.54 -5.19 0.23
C ASP A 225 -31.43 -3.84 -0.51
N ILE A 226 -30.33 -3.11 -0.34
CA ILE A 226 -30.16 -1.76 -0.89
C ILE A 226 -29.22 -1.80 -2.07
N TYR A 227 -29.78 -1.61 -3.25
CA TYR A 227 -29.03 -1.46 -4.49
C TYR A 227 -28.67 0.01 -4.72
N ILE A 228 -27.42 0.25 -5.11
CA ILE A 228 -26.88 1.55 -5.49
C ILE A 228 -26.16 1.39 -6.84
N ASP A 229 -26.61 2.15 -7.84
CA ASP A 229 -25.83 2.39 -9.06
C ASP A 229 -24.96 3.65 -8.84
N PHE A 230 -23.64 3.45 -8.76
CA PHE A 230 -22.68 4.53 -8.54
C PHE A 230 -22.53 5.46 -9.75
N SER A 231 -22.98 5.02 -10.93
CA SER A 231 -23.03 5.86 -12.14
C SER A 231 -24.09 6.95 -12.02
N GLU A 232 -25.20 6.66 -11.34
CA GLU A 232 -26.28 7.62 -11.06
C GLU A 232 -26.06 8.39 -9.76
N ASN A 233 -25.42 7.76 -8.78
CA ASN A 233 -25.17 8.34 -7.45
C ASN A 233 -23.68 8.21 -7.07
N PRO A 234 -22.79 9.01 -7.69
CA PRO A 234 -21.38 9.03 -7.33
C PRO A 234 -21.20 9.27 -5.84
N THR A 235 -20.32 8.49 -5.23
CA THR A 235 -20.14 8.47 -3.78
C THR A 235 -18.71 8.77 -3.41
N LEU A 236 -18.55 9.78 -2.55
CA LEU A 236 -17.28 10.15 -1.93
C LEU A 236 -17.26 9.65 -0.48
N ILE A 237 -16.16 9.01 -0.11
CA ILE A 237 -15.89 8.54 1.25
C ILE A 237 -14.60 9.19 1.72
N ASN A 238 -14.66 9.98 2.78
CA ASN A 238 -13.49 10.50 3.47
C ASN A 238 -13.36 9.79 4.82
N THR A 239 -12.23 9.16 5.08
CA THR A 239 -11.93 8.50 6.35
C THR A 239 -10.70 9.13 6.96
N ALA A 240 -10.76 9.49 8.24
CA ALA A 240 -9.62 9.94 9.02
C ALA A 240 -9.47 9.02 10.24
N ILE A 241 -8.27 8.49 10.49
CA ILE A 241 -7.98 7.57 11.58
C ILE A 241 -6.75 8.05 12.32
N THR A 242 -6.85 8.14 13.64
CA THR A 242 -5.71 8.35 14.54
C THR A 242 -5.37 7.02 15.19
N LEU A 243 -4.09 6.67 15.16
CA LEU A 243 -3.53 5.49 15.81
C LEU A 243 -2.48 5.92 16.83
N ASP A 244 -2.32 5.17 17.91
CA ASP A 244 -1.20 5.34 18.84
C ASP A 244 0.11 4.80 18.23
N ASN A 245 1.22 4.90 18.98
CA ASN A 245 2.54 4.38 18.56
C ASN A 245 2.59 2.85 18.39
N ASN A 246 1.60 2.12 18.91
CA ASN A 246 1.46 0.67 18.78
C ASN A 246 0.42 0.27 17.72
N PHE A 247 -0.04 1.23 16.89
CA PHE A 247 -1.09 1.04 15.87
C PHE A 247 -2.48 0.72 16.43
N ASN A 248 -2.71 0.98 17.72
CA ASN A 248 -4.05 0.89 18.27
C ASN A 248 -4.85 2.12 17.83
N PRO A 249 -6.03 1.95 17.24
CA PRO A 249 -6.88 3.07 16.85
C PRO A 249 -7.43 3.81 18.08
N GLU A 250 -7.20 5.13 18.10
CA GLU A 250 -7.69 6.05 19.13
C GLU A 250 -8.92 6.83 18.66
N LYS A 251 -9.02 7.08 17.34
CA LYS A 251 -10.12 7.84 16.76
C LYS A 251 -10.33 7.43 15.31
N THR A 252 -11.57 7.25 14.89
CA THR A 252 -11.92 7.07 13.49
C THR A 252 -13.10 7.97 13.11
N THR A 253 -12.94 8.76 12.07
CA THR A 253 -14.00 9.58 11.49
C THR A 253 -14.26 9.13 10.06
N VAL A 254 -15.51 8.87 9.72
CA VAL A 254 -15.92 8.55 8.34
C VAL A 254 -16.98 9.55 7.90
N VAL A 255 -16.75 10.18 6.75
CA VAL A 255 -17.67 11.10 6.10
C VAL A 255 -18.06 10.54 4.74
N LEU A 256 -19.34 10.28 4.54
CA LEU A 256 -19.89 9.89 3.25
C LEU A 256 -20.67 11.05 2.64
N SER A 257 -20.39 11.32 1.36
CA SER A 257 -21.09 12.32 0.55
C SER A 257 -21.54 11.68 -0.75
N SER A 258 -22.84 11.71 -1.04
CA SER A 258 -23.38 11.27 -2.34
C SER A 258 -23.92 12.46 -3.12
N GLY A 259 -23.87 12.40 -4.45
CA GLY A 259 -24.18 13.50 -5.40
C GLY A 259 -25.55 14.18 -5.28
N LYS A 260 -26.42 13.72 -4.37
CA LYS A 260 -27.66 14.40 -3.97
C LYS A 260 -27.68 14.57 -2.44
N ASP A 261 -26.91 15.55 -1.94
CA ASP A 261 -27.04 16.19 -0.63
C ASP A 261 -27.25 15.29 0.60
N ILE A 262 -26.46 14.22 0.75
CA ILE A 262 -26.37 13.51 2.03
C ILE A 262 -24.92 13.60 2.51
N ASN A 263 -24.68 14.36 3.59
CA ASN A 263 -23.42 14.35 4.33
C ASN A 263 -23.62 13.60 5.64
N ILE A 264 -23.02 12.43 5.78
CA ILE A 264 -23.07 11.63 7.01
C ILE A 264 -21.67 11.68 7.60
N ALA A 265 -21.52 12.29 8.78
CA ALA A 265 -20.28 12.27 9.54
C ALA A 265 -20.46 11.36 10.75
N VAL A 266 -19.51 10.45 10.93
CA VAL A 266 -19.50 9.45 11.99
C VAL A 266 -18.19 9.57 12.73
N ASP A 267 -18.23 9.81 14.04
CA ASP A 267 -17.05 9.79 14.91
C ASP A 267 -17.10 8.53 15.79
N ILE A 268 -16.07 7.69 15.69
CA ILE A 268 -15.96 6.39 16.36
C ILE A 268 -14.76 6.47 17.31
N PRO A 269 -14.99 6.73 18.61
CA PRO A 269 -13.92 6.92 19.58
C PRO A 269 -13.31 5.61 20.11
N ASP A 270 -13.92 4.45 19.88
CA ASP A 270 -13.39 3.16 20.35
C ASP A 270 -13.44 2.10 19.25
N LEU A 271 -12.29 1.73 18.71
CA LEU A 271 -12.13 0.49 17.95
C LEU A 271 -11.75 -0.62 18.95
N MET A 272 -12.61 -0.88 19.95
CA MET A 272 -12.75 -2.12 20.72
C MET A 272 -14.00 -2.03 21.62
N ALA A 273 -15.15 -1.66 21.06
CA ALA A 273 -16.44 -2.00 21.64
C ALA A 273 -17.50 -1.88 20.55
N SER A 274 -18.22 -2.98 20.33
CA SER A 274 -19.55 -2.98 19.75
C SER A 274 -20.34 -1.77 20.27
N ASP A 275 -20.78 -0.92 19.33
CA ASP A 275 -21.89 0.05 19.42
C ASP A 275 -21.51 1.43 18.88
N LEU A 276 -21.38 1.48 17.56
CA LEU A 276 -21.44 2.74 16.83
C LEU A 276 -22.91 3.19 16.70
N THR A 277 -23.26 4.34 17.28
CA THR A 277 -24.57 4.99 17.07
C THR A 277 -24.42 6.23 16.20
N ILE A 278 -25.02 6.21 15.01
CA ILE A 278 -25.07 7.35 14.08
C ILE A 278 -26.45 7.98 14.14
N HIS A 279 -26.52 9.29 14.41
CA HIS A 279 -27.76 10.05 14.36
C HIS A 279 -27.93 10.70 13.00
N PHE A 280 -29.07 10.45 12.38
CA PHE A 280 -29.50 11.10 11.15
C PHE A 280 -30.56 12.15 11.44
N ASN A 281 -30.48 13.30 10.78
CA ASN A 281 -31.61 14.21 10.67
C ASN A 281 -32.19 14.03 9.26
N ILE A 282 -33.32 13.32 9.16
CA ILE A 282 -33.93 12.90 7.89
C ILE A 282 -35.41 13.29 7.93
N ASP A 283 -35.77 14.35 7.20
CA ASP A 283 -37.19 14.66 6.98
C ASP A 283 -37.76 14.07 5.67
N ASP A 284 -36.96 13.47 4.77
CA ASP A 284 -37.53 12.97 3.49
C ASP A 284 -36.91 11.71 2.82
N LEU A 285 -36.07 10.92 3.51
CA LEU A 285 -35.37 9.75 2.92
C LEU A 285 -35.67 8.41 3.60
N SER A 286 -36.78 8.32 4.34
CA SER A 286 -37.13 7.23 5.27
C SER A 286 -37.34 5.82 4.67
N LYS A 287 -37.10 5.61 3.36
CA LYS A 287 -37.29 4.30 2.71
C LYS A 287 -36.07 3.72 2.00
N LEU A 288 -35.00 4.50 1.79
CA LEU A 288 -33.95 4.09 0.84
C LEU A 288 -32.57 3.81 1.45
N TYR A 289 -32.35 4.07 2.74
CA TYR A 289 -30.98 4.07 3.29
C TYR A 289 -30.77 3.42 4.66
N THR A 290 -31.77 2.79 5.26
CA THR A 290 -31.61 2.07 6.54
C THR A 290 -30.81 0.78 6.43
N GLY A 291 -30.71 0.17 5.25
CA GLY A 291 -29.96 -1.07 5.00
C GLY A 291 -28.48 -0.86 4.61
N PHE A 292 -28.15 0.22 3.92
CA PHE A 292 -26.77 0.59 3.56
C PHE A 292 -25.92 0.76 4.83
N LEU A 293 -26.50 1.45 5.81
CA LEU A 293 -25.86 1.68 7.10
C LEU A 293 -25.75 0.42 7.93
N LYS A 294 -26.79 -0.41 8.01
CA LYS A 294 -26.71 -1.66 8.78
C LYS A 294 -25.67 -2.64 8.22
N SER A 295 -25.43 -2.63 6.91
CA SER A 295 -24.45 -3.50 6.24
C SER A 295 -23.04 -2.95 6.38
N TYR A 296 -22.84 -1.63 6.25
CA TYR A 296 -21.55 -1.00 6.53
C TYR A 296 -21.15 -1.11 8.02
N LEU A 297 -22.14 -1.14 8.92
CA LEU A 297 -21.98 -1.33 10.37
C LEU A 297 -21.65 -2.78 10.78
N GLU A 298 -21.95 -3.78 9.94
CA GLU A 298 -21.56 -5.19 10.20
C GLU A 298 -20.14 -5.51 9.69
N ILE A 299 -19.59 -4.72 8.75
CA ILE A 299 -18.18 -4.82 8.26
C ILE A 299 -17.16 -4.23 9.25
N LEU A 300 -17.63 -3.35 10.14
CA LEU A 300 -16.80 -2.65 11.12
C LEU A 300 -16.89 -3.28 12.51
N GLY A 301 -17.45 -4.49 12.61
CA GLY A 301 -17.27 -5.41 13.74
C GLY A 301 -15.93 -6.15 13.66
#